data_AF-V7BPJ0-F1
#
_entry.id   AF-V7BPJ0-F1
#
_cell.length_a   1.000
_cell.length_b   1.000
_cell.length_c   1.000
_cell.angle_alpha   90.00
_cell.angle_beta   90.00
_cell.angle_gamma   90.00
#
_symmetry.space_group_name_H-M   'P 1'
#
loop_
_entity.id
_entity.type
_entity.pdbx_description
1 polymer ?
#
loop_
_entity_poly.entity_id
_entity_poly.type
_entity_poly.pdbx_seq_one_letter_code
_entity_poly.pdbx_strand_id
1 'polypeptide(L)'
;MATIGHNNLNAKLVLLGDMGAGKSSLVLRFVKGQFLEFQESTIGAAFFSQTLAVNDATVKFEIWDTAGQERYHSLAPMYYRGAAAAIIVYDITSLDSFTRAKKWVQELQKQGNPNMVMALAGNKADLEDKRKVTAEEARVYAEENGLFFMETSAKTASNVNDIFYEIAKRLPRAQPAQNPAGMVLVDRPAEGTRAASCCS
;
A
#
# COMPACT_ATOMS: atom_id res chain seq x y z
N MET A 1 -27.63 16.63 -15.45
CA MET A 1 -26.68 16.66 -14.32
C MET A 1 -25.82 15.42 -14.42
N ALA A 2 -24.56 15.54 -14.83
CA ALA A 2 -23.66 14.41 -14.98
C ALA A 2 -23.34 13.82 -13.59
N THR A 3 -23.62 12.53 -13.41
CA THR A 3 -23.27 11.78 -12.21
C THR A 3 -21.75 11.84 -12.05
N ILE A 4 -21.26 12.50 -10.99
CA ILE A 4 -19.84 12.50 -10.64
C ILE A 4 -19.45 11.04 -10.43
N GLY A 5 -18.66 10.49 -11.35
CA GLY A 5 -18.15 9.13 -11.24
C GLY A 5 -17.25 9.06 -10.01
N HIS A 6 -17.73 8.45 -8.93
CA HIS A 6 -16.88 8.11 -7.80
C HIS A 6 -15.81 7.15 -8.30
N ASN A 7 -14.56 7.62 -8.36
CA ASN A 7 -13.45 6.80 -8.79
C ASN A 7 -13.13 5.82 -7.65
N ASN A 8 -13.68 4.60 -7.75
CA ASN A 8 -13.48 3.54 -6.76
C ASN A 8 -12.19 2.77 -7.08
N LEU A 9 -11.23 2.79 -6.15
CA LEU A 9 -9.95 2.11 -6.28
C LEU A 9 -9.85 0.99 -5.24
N ASN A 10 -9.56 -0.23 -5.68
CA ASN A 10 -9.15 -1.31 -4.78
C ASN A 10 -7.62 -1.33 -4.73
N ALA A 11 -7.04 -1.28 -3.53
CA ALA A 11 -5.61 -1.20 -3.34
C ALA A 11 -5.14 -2.27 -2.35
N LYS A 12 -4.32 -3.20 -2.83
CA LYS A 12 -3.62 -4.15 -1.97
C LYS A 12 -2.53 -3.42 -1.18
N LEU A 13 -2.61 -3.50 0.15
CA LEU A 13 -1.68 -2.90 1.10
C LEU A 13 -1.06 -4.01 1.96
N VAL A 14 0.25 -4.02 2.14
CA VAL A 14 0.94 -4.99 3.00
C VAL A 14 1.63 -4.27 4.16
N LEU A 15 1.56 -4.85 5.36
CA LEU A 15 2.36 -4.41 6.50
C LEU A 15 3.52 -5.37 6.72
N LEU A 16 4.73 -4.84 6.77
CA LEU A 16 5.97 -5.58 7.02
C LEU A 16 6.72 -4.96 8.19
N GLY A 17 7.63 -5.70 8.82
CA GLY A 17 8.34 -5.27 10.02
C GLY A 17 8.57 -6.41 11.00
N ASP A 18 9.35 -6.14 12.04
CA ASP A 18 9.75 -7.15 13.01
C ASP A 18 8.59 -7.69 13.86
N MET A 19 8.81 -8.82 14.55
CA MET A 19 7.87 -9.30 15.56
C MET A 19 7.73 -8.24 16.67
N GLY A 20 6.51 -7.98 17.13
CA GLY A 20 6.27 -7.01 18.21
C GLY A 20 6.38 -5.53 17.82
N ALA A 21 6.70 -5.20 16.56
CA ALA A 21 6.70 -3.82 16.07
C ALA A 21 5.30 -3.14 16.09
N GLY A 22 4.24 -3.95 16.21
CA GLY A 22 2.86 -3.46 16.36
C GLY A 22 2.06 -3.31 15.05
N LYS A 23 2.44 -4.04 14.00
CA LYS A 23 1.69 -4.14 12.72
C LYS A 23 0.21 -4.46 12.94
N SER A 24 -0.07 -5.56 13.63
CA SER A 24 -1.43 -6.02 13.92
C SER A 24 -2.21 -5.00 14.75
N SER A 25 -1.56 -4.35 15.72
CA SER A 25 -2.18 -3.31 16.54
C SER A 25 -2.53 -2.07 15.71
N LEU A 26 -1.68 -1.66 14.76
CA LEU A 26 -1.97 -0.56 13.84
C LEU A 26 -3.16 -0.89 12.93
N VAL A 27 -3.19 -2.09 12.34
CA VAL A 27 -4.30 -2.53 11.48
C VAL A 27 -5.59 -2.62 12.29
N LEU A 28 -5.55 -3.22 13.48
CA LEU A 28 -6.71 -3.33 14.34
C LEU A 28 -7.24 -1.95 14.76
N ARG A 29 -6.34 -1.01 15.09
CA ARG A 29 -6.72 0.35 15.46
C ARG A 29 -7.37 1.08 14.29
N PHE A 30 -6.81 0.94 13.08
CA PHE A 30 -7.34 1.56 11.88
C PHE A 30 -8.70 0.96 11.45
N VAL A 31 -8.83 -0.37 11.45
CA VAL A 31 -10.01 -1.06 10.93
C VAL A 31 -11.16 -1.05 11.96
N LYS A 32 -10.86 -1.28 13.23
CA LYS A 32 -11.87 -1.48 14.29
C LYS A 32 -11.90 -0.37 15.34
N GLY A 33 -10.98 0.59 15.30
CA GLY A 33 -10.85 1.59 16.36
C GLY A 33 -10.42 0.97 17.69
N GLN A 34 -9.82 -0.22 17.71
CA GLN A 34 -9.50 -0.98 18.93
C GLN A 34 -8.00 -1.16 19.13
N PHE A 35 -7.57 -1.27 20.38
CA PHE A 35 -6.22 -1.67 20.76
C PHE A 35 -6.29 -2.71 21.86
N LEU A 36 -5.50 -3.76 21.73
CA LEU A 36 -5.35 -4.83 22.70
C LEU A 36 -3.94 -4.73 23.29
N GLU A 37 -3.83 -4.59 24.61
CA GLU A 37 -2.54 -4.52 25.30
C GLU A 37 -1.74 -5.81 25.09
N PHE A 38 -2.44 -6.95 25.06
CA PHE A 38 -1.87 -8.28 24.82
C PHE A 38 -2.35 -8.82 23.48
N GLN A 39 -1.64 -8.48 22.42
CA GLN A 39 -1.89 -9.01 21.08
C GLN A 39 -1.11 -10.32 20.88
N GLU A 40 -1.79 -11.38 20.46
CA GLU A 40 -1.12 -12.63 20.07
C GLU A 40 -0.26 -12.44 18.82
N SER A 41 0.79 -13.25 18.67
CA SER A 41 1.62 -13.23 17.48
C SER A 41 0.84 -13.69 16.26
N THR A 42 0.84 -12.89 15.19
CA THR A 42 0.28 -13.30 13.90
C THR A 42 1.01 -14.52 13.35
N ILE A 43 0.24 -15.55 12.99
CA ILE A 43 0.74 -16.75 12.32
C ILE A 43 0.54 -16.57 10.81
N GLY A 44 1.62 -16.57 10.03
CA GLY A 44 1.55 -16.37 8.59
C GLY A 44 1.13 -14.94 8.22
N ALA A 45 -0.13 -14.73 7.87
CA ALA A 45 -0.71 -13.40 7.65
C ALA A 45 -2.23 -13.37 7.93
N ALA A 46 -2.73 -12.20 8.32
CA ALA A 46 -4.15 -11.92 8.48
C ALA A 46 -4.61 -10.92 7.41
N PHE A 47 -5.87 -11.07 6.99
CA PHE A 47 -6.48 -10.20 5.97
C PHE A 47 -7.56 -9.30 6.60
N PHE A 48 -7.53 -8.02 6.24
CA PHE A 48 -8.53 -7.03 6.60
C PHE A 48 -8.93 -6.20 5.38
N SER A 49 -10.13 -5.61 5.45
CA SER A 49 -10.59 -4.66 4.43
C SER A 49 -11.09 -3.40 5.12
N GLN A 50 -10.70 -2.23 4.61
CA GLN A 50 -11.22 -0.95 5.07
C GLN A 50 -11.36 0.02 3.91
N THR A 51 -12.47 0.76 3.88
CA THR A 51 -12.76 1.73 2.82
C THR A 51 -12.63 3.14 3.35
N LEU A 52 -11.90 3.99 2.62
CA LEU A 52 -11.70 5.40 2.93
C LEU A 52 -12.20 6.27 1.77
N ALA A 53 -12.87 7.37 2.09
CA ALA A 53 -13.10 8.46 1.15
C ALA A 53 -11.88 9.40 1.16
N VAL A 54 -11.26 9.64 0.00
CA VAL A 54 -10.04 10.44 -0.14
C VAL A 54 -10.17 11.39 -1.33
N ASN A 55 -10.45 12.66 -1.01
CA ASN A 55 -10.87 13.67 -1.98
C ASN A 55 -12.09 13.14 -2.77
N ASP A 56 -12.07 13.18 -4.10
CA ASP A 56 -13.15 12.71 -4.97
C ASP A 56 -13.10 11.21 -5.32
N ALA A 57 -12.33 10.42 -4.56
CA ALA A 57 -12.15 8.98 -4.79
C ALA A 57 -12.47 8.17 -3.54
N THR A 58 -12.89 6.93 -3.74
CA THR A 58 -13.07 5.96 -2.66
C THR A 58 -12.02 4.89 -2.80
N VAL A 59 -11.16 4.72 -1.79
CA VAL A 59 -10.13 3.69 -1.79
C VAL A 59 -10.53 2.58 -0.84
N LYS A 60 -10.72 1.37 -1.35
CA LYS A 60 -10.85 0.15 -0.56
C LYS A 60 -9.48 -0.51 -0.42
N PHE A 61 -8.94 -0.48 0.78
CA PHE A 61 -7.73 -1.20 1.11
C PHE A 61 -8.01 -2.68 1.37
N GLU A 62 -7.22 -3.54 0.74
CA GLU A 62 -7.08 -4.96 1.01
C GLU A 62 -5.77 -5.16 1.78
N ILE A 63 -5.87 -5.22 3.10
CA ILE A 63 -4.74 -5.10 4.02
C ILE A 63 -4.26 -6.48 4.42
N TRP A 64 -2.99 -6.75 4.16
CA TRP A 64 -2.27 -7.95 4.58
C TRP A 64 -1.37 -7.62 5.77
N ASP A 65 -1.79 -8.02 6.98
CA ASP A 65 -0.96 -7.99 8.19
C ASP A 65 -0.09 -9.24 8.25
N THR A 66 1.22 -9.12 8.03
CA THR A 66 2.11 -10.29 8.00
C THR A 66 2.70 -10.59 9.37
N ALA A 67 3.07 -11.85 9.59
CA ALA A 67 3.91 -12.23 10.71
C ALA A 67 5.26 -11.52 10.63
N GLY A 68 5.78 -11.09 11.79
CA GLY A 68 7.12 -10.51 11.90
C GLY A 68 8.23 -11.52 12.23
N GLN A 69 7.86 -12.77 12.51
CA GLN A 69 8.83 -13.82 12.86
C GLN A 69 9.57 -14.30 11.62
N GLU A 70 10.88 -14.49 11.76
CA GLU A 70 11.78 -14.91 10.69
C GLU A 70 11.41 -16.25 10.08
N ARG A 71 10.82 -17.17 10.86
CA ARG A 71 10.35 -18.48 10.35
C ARG A 71 9.30 -18.38 9.24
N TYR A 72 8.61 -17.23 9.12
CA TYR A 72 7.63 -16.97 8.06
C TYR A 72 8.17 -16.08 6.94
N HIS A 73 9.44 -15.66 6.99
CA HIS A 73 10.03 -14.74 6.02
C HIS A 73 9.96 -15.27 4.58
N SER A 74 10.13 -16.57 4.37
CA SER A 74 10.00 -17.21 3.05
C SER A 74 8.61 -17.08 2.43
N LEU A 75 7.57 -16.77 3.22
CA LEU A 75 6.22 -16.52 2.74
C LEU A 75 6.02 -15.06 2.33
N ALA A 76 6.84 -14.11 2.80
CA ALA A 76 6.63 -12.68 2.56
C ALA A 76 6.45 -12.29 1.08
N PRO A 77 7.18 -12.87 0.10
CA PRO A 77 6.97 -12.58 -1.31
C PRO A 77 5.53 -12.80 -1.79
N MET A 78 4.81 -13.78 -1.22
CA MET A 78 3.40 -14.02 -1.60
C MET A 78 2.49 -12.88 -1.18
N TYR A 79 2.82 -12.18 -0.09
CA TYR A 79 1.99 -11.12 0.48
C TYR A 79 2.25 -9.77 -0.19
N TYR A 80 3.51 -9.40 -0.45
CA TYR A 80 3.79 -8.12 -1.12
C TYR A 80 3.70 -8.17 -2.65
N ARG A 81 3.67 -9.36 -3.27
CA ARG A 81 3.47 -9.47 -4.73
C ARG A 81 2.17 -8.78 -5.16
N GLY A 82 2.29 -7.84 -6.09
CA GLY A 82 1.16 -7.05 -6.59
C GLY A 82 0.59 -6.04 -5.58
N ALA A 83 1.24 -5.81 -4.44
CA ALA A 83 0.84 -4.73 -3.55
C ALA A 83 1.03 -3.37 -4.24
N ALA A 84 0.03 -2.50 -4.08
CA ALA A 84 0.08 -1.11 -4.54
C ALA A 84 0.78 -0.22 -3.52
N ALA A 85 0.77 -0.63 -2.24
CA ALA A 85 1.43 0.08 -1.16
C ALA A 85 1.97 -0.88 -0.09
N ALA A 86 2.96 -0.40 0.67
CA ALA A 86 3.48 -1.07 1.84
C ALA A 86 3.69 -0.09 3.01
N ILE A 87 3.37 -0.52 4.22
CA ILE A 87 3.80 0.13 5.46
C ILE A 87 4.86 -0.75 6.11
N ILE A 88 6.07 -0.23 6.24
CA ILE A 88 7.15 -0.87 6.96
C ILE A 88 7.14 -0.30 8.38
N VAL A 89 6.84 -1.14 9.37
CA VAL A 89 6.65 -0.75 10.77
C VAL A 89 7.87 -1.15 11.60
N TYR A 90 8.37 -0.21 12.41
CA TYR A 90 9.32 -0.50 13.48
C TYR A 90 8.81 0.07 14.81
N ASP A 91 9.38 -0.39 15.92
CA ASP A 91 9.13 0.10 17.26
C ASP A 91 10.21 1.12 17.64
N ILE A 92 9.82 2.35 18.00
CA ILE A 92 10.79 3.41 18.34
C ILE A 92 11.69 3.05 19.53
N THR A 93 11.28 2.09 20.35
CA THR A 93 12.02 1.59 21.53
C THR A 93 12.98 0.44 21.21
N SER A 94 13.05 0.00 19.94
CA SER A 94 13.85 -1.15 19.50
C SER A 94 14.65 -0.85 18.22
N LEU A 95 15.96 -0.64 18.38
CA LEU A 95 16.89 -0.47 17.27
C LEU A 95 16.94 -1.70 16.35
N ASP A 96 16.77 -2.90 16.91
CA ASP A 96 16.72 -4.14 16.13
C ASP A 96 15.52 -4.14 15.18
N SER A 97 14.35 -3.69 15.66
CA SER A 97 13.16 -3.61 14.83
C SER A 97 13.33 -2.62 13.67
N PHE A 98 14.04 -1.51 13.90
CA PHE A 98 14.38 -0.55 12.86
C PHE A 98 15.39 -1.12 11.85
N THR A 99 16.41 -1.84 12.33
CA THR A 99 17.35 -2.57 11.47
C THR A 99 16.63 -3.60 10.59
N ARG A 100 15.62 -4.30 11.12
CA ARG A 100 14.79 -5.23 10.35
C ARG A 100 13.89 -4.49 9.36
N ALA A 101 13.34 -3.34 9.71
CA ALA A 101 12.60 -2.48 8.77
C ALA A 101 13.44 -2.07 7.56
N LYS A 102 14.71 -1.66 7.77
CA LYS A 102 15.63 -1.33 6.67
C LYS A 102 15.83 -2.49 5.69
N LYS A 103 15.91 -3.73 6.19
CA LYS A 103 15.99 -4.94 5.34
C LYS A 103 14.73 -5.15 4.51
N TRP A 104 13.55 -4.91 5.08
CA TRP A 104 12.29 -4.98 4.34
C TRP A 104 12.22 -3.95 3.23
N VAL A 105 12.67 -2.71 3.47
CA VAL A 105 12.75 -1.68 2.44
C VAL A 105 13.62 -2.14 1.27
N GLN A 106 14.82 -2.64 1.56
CA GLN A 106 15.73 -3.16 0.53
C GLN A 106 15.12 -4.33 -0.26
N GLU A 107 14.42 -5.24 0.42
CA GLU A 107 13.74 -6.34 -0.24
C GLU A 107 12.63 -5.87 -1.18
N LEU A 108 11.78 -4.96 -0.71
CA LEU A 108 10.69 -4.39 -1.52
C LEU A 108 11.22 -3.61 -2.73
N GLN A 109 12.32 -2.88 -2.58
CA GLN A 109 12.97 -2.20 -3.71
C GLN A 109 13.55 -3.19 -4.74
N LYS A 110 14.03 -4.36 -4.29
CA LYS A 110 14.63 -5.37 -5.16
C LYS A 110 13.61 -6.28 -5.85
N GLN A 111 12.54 -6.65 -5.15
CA GLN A 111 11.61 -7.72 -5.56
C GLN A 111 10.14 -7.29 -5.62
N GLY A 112 9.81 -6.14 -5.02
CA GLY A 112 8.46 -5.60 -4.99
C GLY A 112 8.06 -4.91 -6.28
N ASN A 113 6.86 -4.31 -6.25
CA ASN A 113 6.39 -3.48 -7.34
C ASN A 113 7.18 -2.15 -7.37
N PRO A 114 7.82 -1.77 -8.50
CA PRO A 114 8.63 -0.55 -8.58
C PRO A 114 7.82 0.75 -8.40
N ASN A 115 6.50 0.70 -8.65
CA ASN A 115 5.59 1.84 -8.48
C ASN A 115 4.84 1.80 -7.14
N MET A 116 5.30 0.98 -6.19
CA MET A 116 4.66 0.84 -4.89
C MET A 116 4.86 2.08 -4.03
N VAL A 117 3.77 2.56 -3.44
CA VAL A 117 3.85 3.61 -2.41
C VAL A 117 4.38 2.98 -1.12
N MET A 118 5.53 3.44 -0.63
CA MET A 118 6.14 2.93 0.60
C MET A 118 6.11 3.97 1.71
N ALA A 119 5.70 3.53 2.89
CA ALA A 119 5.68 4.33 4.12
C ALA A 119 6.55 3.66 5.19
N LEU A 120 7.35 4.44 5.90
CA LEU A 120 8.03 4.01 7.12
C LEU A 120 7.25 4.51 8.34
N ALA A 121 6.83 3.59 9.21
CA ALA A 121 6.08 3.90 10.42
C ALA A 121 6.90 3.63 11.69
N GLY A 122 7.25 4.69 12.42
CA GLY A 122 7.81 4.59 13.76
C GLY A 122 6.70 4.43 14.79
N ASN A 123 6.36 3.20 15.17
CA ASN A 123 5.24 2.92 16.05
C ASN A 123 5.65 2.94 17.54
N LYS A 124 4.63 3.02 18.41
CA LYS A 124 4.76 3.18 19.87
C LYS A 124 5.35 4.52 20.28
N ALA A 125 5.04 5.58 19.53
CA ALA A 125 5.43 6.96 19.84
C ALA A 125 4.95 7.45 21.22
N ASP A 126 3.99 6.75 21.84
CA ASP A 126 3.58 6.96 23.23
C ASP A 126 4.65 6.58 24.27
N LEU A 127 5.69 5.84 23.87
CA LEU A 127 6.78 5.38 24.74
C LEU A 127 8.06 6.22 24.57
N GLU A 128 7.91 7.54 24.53
CA GLU A 128 9.01 8.50 24.29
C GLU A 128 10.19 8.30 25.25
N ASP A 129 9.93 8.05 26.54
CA ASP A 129 10.95 7.83 27.57
C ASP A 129 11.83 6.58 27.33
N LYS A 130 11.40 5.68 26.44
CA LYS A 130 12.10 4.44 26.07
C LYS A 130 12.66 4.48 24.65
N ARG A 131 12.62 5.63 23.99
CA ARG A 131 13.07 5.80 22.61
C ARG A 131 14.53 5.37 22.44
N LYS A 132 14.78 4.57 21.40
CA LYS A 132 16.12 4.16 20.95
C LYS A 132 16.43 4.59 19.52
N VAL A 133 15.41 4.98 18.75
CA VAL A 133 15.54 5.47 17.38
C VAL A 133 14.94 6.87 17.32
N THR A 134 15.74 7.85 16.90
CA THR A 134 15.27 9.24 16.80
C THR A 134 14.36 9.41 15.59
N ALA A 135 13.38 10.31 15.69
CA ALA A 135 12.52 10.64 14.57
C ALA A 135 13.33 11.16 13.37
N GLU A 136 14.38 11.95 13.62
CA GLU A 136 15.23 12.50 12.56
C GLU A 136 16.02 11.42 11.82
N GLU A 137 16.62 10.46 12.53
CA GLU A 137 17.32 9.33 11.90
C GLU A 137 16.38 8.54 10.97
N ALA A 138 15.17 8.26 11.44
CA ALA A 138 14.17 7.54 10.65
C ALA A 138 13.66 8.34 9.46
N ARG A 139 13.47 9.66 9.63
CA ARG A 139 13.06 10.58 8.56
C ARG A 139 14.12 10.67 7.46
N VAL A 140 15.38 10.90 7.82
CA VAL A 140 16.50 10.93 6.87
C VAL A 140 16.59 9.62 6.11
N TYR A 141 16.53 8.48 6.81
CA TYR A 141 16.55 7.17 6.15
C TYR A 141 15.37 6.99 5.16
N ALA A 142 14.16 7.40 5.54
CA ALA A 142 13.00 7.31 4.66
C ALA A 142 13.17 8.16 3.39
N GLU A 143 13.60 9.42 3.55
CA GLU A 143 13.84 10.34 2.44
C GLU A 143 14.90 9.79 1.46
N GLU A 144 16.03 9.30 1.96
CA GLU A 144 17.10 8.71 1.15
C GLU A 144 16.65 7.46 0.37
N ASN A 145 15.62 6.76 0.84
CA ASN A 145 15.14 5.50 0.26
C ASN A 145 13.79 5.63 -0.48
N GLY A 146 13.27 6.85 -0.64
CA GLY A 146 12.03 7.11 -1.37
C GLY A 146 10.76 6.68 -0.62
N LEU A 147 10.79 6.67 0.71
CA LEU A 147 9.63 6.47 1.56
C LEU A 147 9.20 7.81 2.16
N PHE A 148 7.92 7.95 2.47
CA PHE A 148 7.50 8.97 3.44
C PHE A 148 7.48 8.37 4.85
N PHE A 149 7.69 9.22 5.85
CA PHE A 149 7.82 8.82 7.24
C PHE A 149 6.70 9.39 8.11
N MET A 150 6.24 8.61 9.08
CA MET A 150 5.30 9.06 10.11
C MET A 150 5.52 8.28 11.41
N GLU A 151 5.58 8.99 12.55
CA GLU A 151 5.48 8.33 13.85
C GLU A 151 4.04 8.06 14.20
N THR A 152 3.76 6.89 14.75
CA THR A 152 2.41 6.41 15.04
C THR A 152 2.33 5.82 16.44
N SER A 153 1.13 5.78 17.00
CA SER A 153 0.85 5.02 18.20
C SER A 153 -0.50 4.33 18.06
N ALA A 154 -0.46 3.01 17.88
CA ALA A 154 -1.67 2.19 17.91
C ALA A 154 -2.42 2.32 19.25
N LYS A 155 -1.69 2.55 20.36
CA LYS A 155 -2.24 2.68 21.71
C LYS A 155 -3.08 3.94 21.85
N THR A 156 -2.55 5.09 21.45
CA THR A 156 -3.22 6.40 21.56
C THR A 156 -4.02 6.80 20.33
N ALA A 157 -3.95 5.99 19.26
CA ALA A 157 -4.48 6.28 17.93
C ALA A 157 -3.78 7.45 17.19
N SER A 158 -2.69 8.00 17.75
CA SER A 158 -1.93 9.07 17.13
C SER A 158 -1.41 8.64 15.75
N ASN A 159 -1.70 9.46 14.73
CA ASN A 159 -1.28 9.30 13.33
C ASN A 159 -1.68 7.96 12.67
N VAL A 160 -2.57 7.18 13.30
CA VAL A 160 -2.98 5.89 12.74
C VAL A 160 -3.83 6.09 11.50
N ASN A 161 -4.86 6.93 11.53
CA ASN A 161 -5.65 7.18 10.32
C ASN A 161 -4.85 7.94 9.26
N ASP A 162 -3.99 8.86 9.71
CA ASP A 162 -3.22 9.74 8.83
C ASP A 162 -2.28 8.96 7.92
N ILE A 163 -1.58 7.94 8.42
CA ILE A 163 -0.68 7.15 7.55
C ILE A 163 -1.44 6.41 6.44
N PHE A 164 -2.59 5.79 6.74
CA PHE A 164 -3.39 5.10 5.70
C PHE A 164 -4.02 6.09 4.72
N TYR A 165 -4.47 7.24 5.20
CA TYR A 165 -5.02 8.31 4.36
C TYR A 165 -3.94 8.91 3.43
N GLU A 166 -2.73 9.12 3.94
CA GLU A 166 -1.59 9.60 3.18
C GLU A 166 -1.10 8.59 2.13
N ILE A 167 -1.19 7.28 2.40
CA ILE A 167 -1.00 6.25 1.36
C ILE A 167 -2.07 6.40 0.28
N ALA A 168 -3.34 6.46 0.67
CA ALA A 168 -4.46 6.50 -0.27
C ALA A 168 -4.39 7.72 -1.21
N LYS A 169 -3.89 8.87 -0.72
CA LYS A 169 -3.62 10.05 -1.56
C LYS A 169 -2.53 9.83 -2.61
N ARG A 170 -1.47 9.09 -2.25
CA ARG A 170 -0.30 8.84 -3.11
C ARG A 170 -0.52 7.72 -4.12
N LEU A 171 -1.56 6.90 -3.94
CA LEU A 171 -1.86 5.84 -4.88
C LEU A 171 -2.17 6.42 -6.27
N PRO A 172 -1.62 5.82 -7.35
CA PRO A 172 -1.91 6.26 -8.70
C PRO A 172 -3.39 6.10 -8.98
N ARG A 173 -4.06 7.21 -9.31
CA ARG A 173 -5.44 7.19 -9.77
C ARG A 173 -5.42 6.76 -11.23
N ALA A 174 -6.24 5.79 -11.60
CA ALA A 174 -6.52 5.55 -13.01
C ALA A 174 -7.06 6.87 -13.58
N GLN A 175 -6.28 7.51 -14.46
CA GLN A 175 -6.87 8.51 -15.34
C GLN A 175 -7.94 7.77 -16.14
N PRO A 176 -9.17 8.30 -16.28
CA PRO A 176 -10.08 7.77 -17.28
C PRO A 176 -9.28 7.74 -18.58
N ALA A 177 -9.18 6.56 -19.20
CA ALA A 177 -8.48 6.41 -20.46
C ALA A 177 -8.94 7.56 -21.35
N GLN A 178 -8.02 8.45 -21.74
CA GLN A 178 -8.30 9.28 -22.90
C GLN A 178 -8.53 8.26 -24.01
N ASN A 179 -9.79 8.09 -24.40
CA ASN A 179 -10.15 7.26 -25.54
C ASN A 179 -9.14 7.62 -26.64
N PRO A 180 -8.32 6.68 -27.11
CA PRO A 180 -7.47 6.97 -28.26
C PRO A 180 -8.43 7.51 -29.33
N ALA A 181 -8.15 8.73 -29.79
CA ALA A 181 -9.00 9.44 -30.75
C ALA A 181 -9.44 8.44 -31.82
N GLY A 182 -10.76 8.36 -32.02
CA GLY A 182 -11.42 7.26 -32.70
C GLY A 182 -10.68 6.82 -33.95
N MET A 183 -10.58 5.50 -34.15
CA MET A 183 -10.28 4.94 -35.46
C MET A 183 -11.25 5.57 -36.47
N VAL A 184 -10.71 6.44 -37.32
CA VAL A 184 -11.41 6.90 -38.52
C VAL A 184 -11.51 5.68 -39.43
N LEU A 185 -12.70 5.07 -39.47
CA LEU A 185 -13.05 4.15 -40.54
C LEU A 185 -13.05 4.97 -41.83
N VAL A 186 -12.02 4.77 -42.66
CA VAL A 186 -12.01 5.28 -44.02
C VAL A 186 -13.05 4.47 -44.79
N ASP A 187 -14.18 5.09 -45.10
CA ASP A 187 -15.20 4.51 -45.97
C ASP A 187 -14.54 4.15 -47.32
N ARG A 188 -14.50 2.85 -47.64
CA ARG A 188 -14.18 2.38 -48.98
C ARG A 188 -15.41 2.63 -49.87
N PRO A 189 -15.26 3.31 -51.02
CA PRO A 189 -16.38 3.44 -51.94
C PRO A 189 -16.76 2.06 -52.49
N ALA A 190 -18.07 1.81 -52.53
CA ALA A 190 -18.66 0.62 -53.09
C ALA A 190 -18.59 0.67 -54.62
N GLU A 191 -17.70 -0.12 -55.22
CA GLU A 191 -17.75 -0.41 -56.66
C GLU A 191 -18.60 -1.64 -56.94
N GLY A 192 -19.84 -1.35 -57.31
CA GLY A 192 -20.51 -1.84 -58.51
C GLY A 192 -20.24 -3.26 -58.99
N THR A 193 -21.21 -4.12 -58.76
CA THR A 193 -21.53 -5.33 -59.52
C THR A 193 -21.52 -5.07 -61.03
N ARG A 194 -20.70 -5.80 -61.80
CA ARG A 194 -21.03 -6.19 -63.18
C ARG A 194 -20.58 -7.63 -63.45
N ALA A 195 -21.53 -8.40 -63.97
CA ALA A 195 -21.38 -9.78 -64.39
C ALA A 195 -20.90 -9.90 -65.85
N ALA A 196 -20.47 -11.12 -66.18
CA ALA A 196 -20.34 -11.75 -67.51
C ALA A 196 -19.09 -11.46 -68.36
N SER A 197 -18.26 -12.48 -68.59
CA SER A 197 -18.27 -13.28 -69.84
C SER A 197 -17.12 -14.31 -69.85
N CYS A 198 -17.38 -15.43 -70.51
CA CYS A 198 -16.54 -16.60 -70.72
C CYS A 198 -15.73 -16.52 -72.05
N CYS A 199 -14.78 -17.46 -72.21
CA CYS A 199 -13.95 -17.83 -73.41
C CYS A 199 -12.78 -16.88 -73.76
N SER A 200 -11.58 -17.35 -74.12
CA SER A 200 -11.13 -18.60 -74.76
C SER A 200 -9.86 -19.20 -74.13
#